data_AF-A0A2Z2J5D6-F1
#
_entry.id   AF-A0A2Z2J5D6-F1
#
_cell.length_a   1.000
_cell.length_b   1.000
_cell.length_c   1.000
_cell.angle_alpha   90.00
_cell.angle_beta   90.00
_cell.angle_gamma   90.00
#
_symmetry.space_group_name_H-M   'P 1'
#
loop_
_entity.id
_entity.type
_entity.pdbx_description
1 polymer ?
#
loop_
_entity_poly.entity_id
_entity_poly.type
_entity_poly.pdbx_seq_one_letter_code
_entity_poly.pdbx_strand_id
1 'polypeptide(L)'
;MYAPIPGFSYLKLYTAPDRIRYAHQPSAEALSKREEILELVAIALEVTGGLRPLHQLEGTKYNRDIKVHLRAWALNHRPQDQVVPVRMRSLHARANGEFFGSVDFGENRHGFTGSYQHNRLMAFRMLTLGHNFRG
;
A
#
# COMPACT_ATOMS: atom_id res chain seq x y z
N MET A 1 36.26 -8.13 3.44
CA MET A 1 37.40 -7.32 2.94
C MET A 1 37.15 -5.86 3.30
N TYR A 2 38.14 -5.15 3.81
CA TYR A 2 38.01 -3.72 4.14
C TYR A 2 38.60 -2.86 3.00
N ALA A 3 37.80 -1.98 2.41
CA ALA A 3 38.23 -1.06 1.37
C ALA A 3 38.38 0.37 1.93
N PRO A 4 39.45 1.11 1.58
CA PRO A 4 39.59 2.50 2.00
C PRO A 4 38.55 3.39 1.33
N ILE A 5 38.07 4.42 2.04
CA ILE A 5 37.18 5.44 1.47
C ILE A 5 38.04 6.63 1.02
N PRO A 6 38.05 7.00 -0.28
CA PRO A 6 38.80 8.15 -0.76
C PRO A 6 38.40 9.44 -0.01
N GLY A 7 39.40 10.18 0.48
CA GLY A 7 39.19 11.42 1.24
C GLY A 7 39.07 11.25 2.76
N PHE A 8 39.01 10.02 3.28
CA PHE A 8 38.95 9.76 4.73
C PHE A 8 40.00 8.72 5.15
N SER A 9 41.08 9.19 5.78
CA SER A 9 42.24 8.37 6.17
C SER A 9 41.97 7.36 7.28
N TYR A 10 40.90 7.54 8.06
CA TYR A 10 40.55 6.71 9.21
C TYR A 10 39.29 5.84 9.01
N LEU A 11 38.60 5.94 7.86
CA LEU A 11 37.40 5.16 7.58
C LEU A 11 37.69 4.04 6.58
N LYS A 12 37.24 2.83 6.90
CA LYS A 12 37.31 1.66 6.02
C LYS A 12 35.92 1.05 5.86
N LEU A 13 35.51 0.82 4.63
CA LEU A 13 34.27 0.14 4.29
C LEU A 13 34.46 -1.36 4.43
N TYR A 14 33.69 -2.01 5.30
CA TYR A 14 33.63 -3.47 5.36
C TYR A 14 32.74 -4.01 4.25
N THR A 15 33.32 -4.77 3.34
CA THR A 15 32.60 -5.56 2.34
C THR A 15 32.61 -7.02 2.76
N ALA A 16 31.47 -7.54 3.21
CA ALA A 16 31.33 -8.96 3.50
C ALA A 16 31.61 -9.79 2.23
N PRO A 17 32.46 -10.84 2.30
CA PRO A 17 32.81 -11.67 1.14
C PRO A 17 31.60 -12.43 0.60
N ASP A 18 30.68 -12.82 1.49
CA ASP A 18 29.39 -13.39 1.13
C ASP A 18 28.32 -12.31 1.23
N ARG A 19 28.01 -11.66 0.10
CA ARG A 19 26.77 -10.90 0.03
C ARG A 19 25.65 -11.92 0.08
N ILE A 20 25.01 -12.07 1.24
CA ILE A 20 23.75 -12.82 1.36
C ILE A 20 22.75 -12.16 0.40
N ARG A 21 22.66 -12.69 -0.82
CA ARG A 21 21.57 -12.40 -1.73
C ARG A 21 20.41 -13.20 -1.19
N TYR A 22 19.50 -12.53 -0.48
CA TYR A 22 18.18 -13.07 -0.20
C TYR A 22 17.41 -13.14 -1.52
N ALA A 23 17.80 -14.03 -2.42
CA ALA A 23 17.07 -14.38 -3.62
C ALA A 23 15.92 -15.31 -3.21
N HIS A 24 15.03 -14.85 -2.34
CA HIS A 24 13.78 -15.55 -2.13
C HIS A 24 12.94 -15.34 -3.39
N GLN A 25 12.97 -16.32 -4.29
CA GLN A 25 12.01 -16.34 -5.40
C GLN A 25 10.61 -16.49 -4.78
N PRO A 26 9.67 -15.56 -5.07
CA PRO A 26 8.33 -15.70 -4.55
C PRO A 26 7.69 -16.98 -5.13
N SER A 27 7.03 -17.77 -4.28
CA SER A 27 6.29 -18.94 -4.74
C SER A 27 5.12 -18.51 -5.65
N ALA A 28 4.64 -19.41 -6.51
CA ALA A 28 3.47 -19.15 -7.35
C ALA A 28 2.24 -18.73 -6.52
N GLU A 29 2.05 -19.35 -5.35
CA GLU A 29 1.00 -18.95 -4.41
C GLU A 29 1.18 -17.54 -3.85
N ALA A 30 2.42 -17.13 -3.56
CA ALA A 30 2.70 -15.78 -3.08
C ALA A 30 2.46 -14.72 -4.17
N LEU A 31 2.73 -15.05 -5.44
CA LEU A 31 2.42 -14.21 -6.59
C LEU A 31 0.90 -14.08 -6.77
N SER A 32 0.18 -15.19 -6.78
CA SER A 32 -1.29 -15.20 -6.91
C SER A 32 -1.98 -14.43 -5.78
N LYS A 33 -1.56 -14.62 -4.52
CA LYS A 33 -2.07 -13.83 -3.39
C LYS A 33 -1.78 -12.34 -3.56
N ARG A 34 -0.63 -11.98 -4.10
CA ARG A 34 -0.28 -10.57 -4.35
C ARG A 34 -1.16 -9.96 -5.43
N GLU A 35 -1.47 -10.71 -6.49
CA GLU A 35 -2.41 -10.29 -7.54
C GLU A 35 -3.81 -10.09 -6.96
N GLU A 36 -4.30 -11.03 -6.15
CA GLU A 36 -5.60 -10.87 -5.47
C GLU A 36 -5.65 -9.63 -4.57
N ILE A 37 -4.61 -9.41 -3.75
CA ILE A 37 -4.52 -8.21 -2.91
C ILE A 37 -4.54 -6.95 -3.78
N LEU A 38 -3.81 -6.95 -4.90
CA LEU A 38 -3.74 -5.82 -5.82
C LEU A 38 -5.12 -5.48 -6.39
N GLU A 39 -5.86 -6.46 -6.88
CA GLU A 39 -7.21 -6.27 -7.43
C GLU A 39 -8.16 -5.72 -6.37
N LEU A 40 -8.17 -6.33 -5.17
CA LEU A 40 -9.07 -5.91 -4.09
C LEU A 40 -8.76 -4.49 -3.60
N VAL A 41 -7.48 -4.14 -3.51
CA VAL A 41 -7.02 -2.79 -3.14
C VAL A 41 -7.38 -1.78 -4.22
N ALA A 42 -7.21 -2.11 -5.50
CA ALA A 42 -7.57 -1.23 -6.61
C ALA A 42 -9.07 -0.88 -6.57
N ILE A 43 -9.94 -1.88 -6.37
CA ILE A 43 -11.39 -1.66 -6.22
C ILE A 43 -11.69 -0.77 -5.01
N ALA A 44 -11.06 -1.03 -3.85
CA ALA A 44 -11.26 -0.22 -2.65
C ALA A 44 -10.86 1.25 -2.86
N LEU A 45 -9.75 1.49 -3.57
CA LEU A 45 -9.27 2.82 -3.93
C LEU A 45 -10.24 3.52 -4.91
N GLU A 46 -10.71 2.82 -5.94
CA GLU A 46 -11.68 3.34 -6.92
C GLU A 46 -13.02 3.69 -6.27
N VAL A 47 -13.50 2.86 -5.34
CA VAL A 47 -14.69 3.16 -4.53
C VAL A 47 -14.49 4.41 -3.68
N THR A 48 -13.32 4.56 -3.06
CA THR A 48 -12.98 5.74 -2.25
C THR A 48 -12.98 7.01 -3.10
N GLY A 49 -12.46 6.94 -4.33
CA GLY A 49 -12.49 8.02 -5.32
C GLY A 49 -13.86 8.31 -5.92
N GLY A 50 -14.84 7.43 -5.74
CA GLY A 50 -16.16 7.54 -6.37
C GLY A 50 -16.23 7.04 -7.81
N LEU A 51 -15.18 6.39 -8.33
CA LEU A 51 -15.17 5.74 -9.64
C LEU A 51 -16.04 4.48 -9.66
N ARG A 52 -16.25 3.87 -8.49
CA ARG A 52 -17.15 2.73 -8.28
C ARG A 52 -18.13 3.00 -7.15
N PRO A 53 -19.33 2.40 -7.20
CA PRO A 53 -20.30 2.54 -6.13
C PRO A 53 -19.89 1.75 -4.87
N LEU A 54 -20.27 2.27 -3.70
CA LEU A 54 -19.92 1.70 -2.38
C LEU A 54 -20.39 0.25 -2.16
N HIS A 55 -21.41 -0.22 -2.89
CA HIS A 55 -21.89 -1.60 -2.76
C HIS A 55 -20.90 -2.62 -3.34
N GLN A 56 -19.89 -2.20 -4.12
CA GLN A 56 -18.81 -3.10 -4.57
C GLN A 56 -17.96 -3.64 -3.40
N LEU A 57 -18.02 -2.97 -2.24
CA LEU A 57 -17.41 -3.43 -1.01
C LEU A 57 -18.36 -4.31 -0.17
N GLU A 58 -19.58 -4.54 -0.63
CA GLU A 58 -20.52 -5.47 -0.01
C GLU A 58 -20.20 -6.87 -0.51
N GLY A 59 -19.89 -7.78 0.40
CA GLY A 59 -19.59 -9.17 0.05
C GLY A 59 -18.60 -9.79 1.01
N THR A 60 -18.20 -11.03 0.69
CA THR A 60 -17.29 -11.82 1.53
C THR A 60 -15.82 -11.41 1.37
N LYS A 61 -15.49 -10.61 0.35
CA LYS A 61 -14.12 -10.18 0.01
C LYS A 61 -13.61 -8.98 0.81
N TYR A 62 -14.49 -8.28 1.51
CA TYR A 62 -14.15 -7.13 2.36
C TYR A 62 -14.78 -7.29 3.73
N ASN A 63 -14.00 -7.03 4.77
CA ASN A 63 -14.55 -6.81 6.10
C ASN A 63 -15.44 -5.55 6.09
N ARG A 64 -16.61 -5.63 6.73
CA ARG A 64 -17.59 -4.53 6.83
C ARG A 64 -16.98 -3.22 7.31
N ASP A 65 -16.02 -3.28 8.24
CA ASP A 65 -15.39 -2.08 8.82
C ASP A 65 -14.59 -1.27 7.78
N ILE A 66 -14.12 -1.91 6.71
CA ILE A 66 -13.43 -1.25 5.60
C ILE A 66 -14.37 -0.26 4.91
N LYS A 67 -15.60 -0.68 4.61
CA LYS A 67 -16.60 0.19 3.98
C LYS A 67 -16.90 1.41 4.84
N VAL A 68 -17.03 1.21 6.16
CA VAL A 68 -17.30 2.29 7.11
C VAL A 68 -16.14 3.29 7.13
N HIS A 69 -14.90 2.79 7.23
CA HIS A 69 -13.69 3.63 7.19
C HIS A 69 -13.59 4.43 5.90
N LEU A 70 -13.69 3.76 4.74
CA LEU A 70 -13.51 4.42 3.44
C LEU A 70 -14.59 5.46 3.18
N ARG A 71 -15.83 5.21 3.59
CA ARG A 71 -16.90 6.21 3.52
C ARG A 71 -16.56 7.43 4.38
N ALA A 72 -16.19 7.24 5.64
CA ALA A 72 -15.84 8.34 6.54
C ALA A 72 -14.60 9.11 6.05
N TRP A 73 -13.58 8.41 5.55
CA TRP A 73 -12.38 9.03 5.01
C TRP A 73 -12.69 9.85 3.75
N ALA A 74 -13.47 9.29 2.81
CA ALA A 74 -13.85 9.99 1.59
C ALA A 74 -14.67 11.25 1.87
N LEU A 75 -15.58 11.25 2.86
CA LEU A 75 -16.33 12.45 3.25
C LEU A 75 -15.44 13.64 3.65
N ASN A 76 -14.23 13.37 4.15
CA ASN A 76 -13.30 14.41 4.60
C ASN A 76 -12.30 14.84 3.51
N HIS A 77 -12.13 14.05 2.44
CA HIS A 77 -11.07 14.27 1.44
C HIS A 77 -11.61 14.40 0.01
N ARG A 78 -12.90 14.14 -0.20
CA ARG A 78 -13.58 14.21 -1.48
C ARG A 78 -14.68 15.27 -1.41
N PRO A 79 -14.72 16.26 -2.32
CA PRO A 79 -15.88 17.15 -2.44
C PRO A 79 -17.16 16.34 -2.67
N GLN A 80 -18.27 16.81 -2.09
CA GLN A 80 -19.56 16.13 -2.21
C GLN A 80 -19.94 15.96 -3.69
N ASP A 81 -20.39 14.76 -4.05
CA ASP A 81 -20.83 14.38 -5.39
C ASP A 81 -19.80 14.53 -6.53
N GLN A 82 -18.51 14.67 -6.21
CA GLN A 82 -17.44 14.65 -7.20
C GLN A 82 -16.64 13.36 -7.19
N VAL A 83 -16.28 12.90 -8.38
CA VAL A 83 -15.31 11.82 -8.58
C VAL A 83 -13.91 12.42 -8.47
N VAL A 84 -13.06 11.82 -7.64
CA VAL A 84 -11.65 12.19 -7.53
C VAL A 84 -10.80 11.15 -8.26
N PRO A 85 -9.90 11.56 -9.16
CA PRO A 85 -8.96 10.65 -9.81
C PRO A 85 -8.12 9.90 -8.78
N VAL A 86 -7.99 8.58 -8.95
CA VAL A 86 -7.19 7.73 -8.06
C VAL A 86 -6.17 6.95 -8.87
N ARG A 87 -4.89 7.04 -8.48
CA ARG A 87 -3.81 6.29 -9.11
C ARG A 87 -2.93 5.64 -8.06
N MET A 88 -3.00 4.32 -7.97
CA MET A 88 -2.10 3.55 -7.11
C MET A 88 -0.66 3.69 -7.61
N ARG A 89 0.27 4.05 -6.71
CA ARG A 89 1.68 4.29 -7.02
C ARG A 89 2.57 3.15 -6.58
N SER A 90 2.26 2.56 -5.43
CA SER A 90 2.98 1.40 -4.92
C SER A 90 2.04 0.52 -4.12
N LEU A 91 2.33 -0.78 -4.15
CA LEU A 91 1.71 -1.80 -3.32
C LEU A 91 2.78 -2.81 -2.95
N HIS A 92 3.02 -2.94 -1.65
CA HIS A 92 3.93 -3.91 -1.06
C HIS A 92 3.10 -4.85 -0.19
N ALA A 93 3.11 -6.14 -0.54
CA ALA A 93 2.49 -7.18 0.26
C ALA A 93 3.57 -8.03 0.91
N ARG A 94 3.35 -8.40 2.17
CA ARG A 94 4.20 -9.30 2.96
C ARG A 94 3.61 -10.70 2.96
N ALA A 95 4.44 -11.70 3.23
CA ALA A 95 4.03 -13.10 3.27
C ALA A 95 2.94 -13.40 4.33
N ASN A 96 2.86 -12.61 5.40
CA ASN A 96 1.85 -12.70 6.44
C ASN A 96 0.49 -12.06 6.05
N GLY A 97 0.36 -11.55 4.82
CA GLY A 97 -0.86 -10.91 4.32
C GLY A 97 -1.00 -9.44 4.68
N GLU A 98 -0.07 -8.84 5.43
CA GLU A 98 -0.02 -7.38 5.59
C GLU A 98 0.39 -6.72 4.28
N PHE A 99 -0.18 -5.55 4.00
CA PHE A 99 0.24 -4.75 2.86
C PHE A 99 0.17 -3.25 3.16
N PHE A 100 0.96 -2.50 2.42
CA PHE A 100 0.99 -1.04 2.49
C PHE A 100 1.40 -0.46 1.14
N GLY A 101 1.11 0.81 0.94
CA GLY A 101 1.38 1.45 -0.33
C GLY A 101 1.08 2.93 -0.31
N SER A 102 1.14 3.50 -1.51
CA SER A 102 0.85 4.90 -1.74
C SER A 102 -0.07 5.07 -2.94
N VAL A 103 -0.90 6.10 -2.88
CA VAL A 103 -1.90 6.42 -3.89
C VAL A 103 -1.92 7.93 -4.09
N ASP A 104 -1.99 8.35 -5.34
CA ASP A 104 -2.34 9.73 -5.68
C ASP A 104 -3.89 9.81 -5.69
N PHE A 105 -4.45 10.67 -4.85
CA PHE A 105 -5.88 10.93 -4.69
C PHE A 105 -6.14 12.40 -5.02
N GLY A 106 -6.57 12.66 -6.25
CA GLY A 106 -6.55 14.01 -6.82
C GLY A 106 -5.11 14.51 -6.90
N GLU A 107 -4.87 15.69 -6.32
CA GLU A 107 -3.53 16.32 -6.28
C GLU A 107 -2.70 15.86 -5.08
N ASN A 108 -3.31 15.17 -4.12
CA ASN A 108 -2.66 14.79 -2.86
C ASN A 108 -2.17 13.35 -2.92
N ARG A 109 -0.99 13.10 -2.33
CA ARG A 109 -0.51 11.74 -2.11
C ARG A 109 -0.89 11.26 -0.72
N HIS A 110 -1.44 10.04 -0.65
CA HIS A 110 -1.79 9.39 0.60
C HIS A 110 -1.09 8.04 0.71
N GLY A 111 -0.75 7.67 1.95
CA GLY A 111 -0.39 6.29 2.28
C GLY A 111 -1.64 5.47 2.53
N PHE A 112 -1.53 4.15 2.40
CA PHE A 112 -2.54 3.22 2.90
C PHE A 112 -1.87 1.97 3.47
N THR A 113 -2.61 1.27 4.32
CA THR A 113 -2.18 0.01 4.93
C THR A 113 -3.37 -0.92 5.12
N GLY A 114 -3.12 -2.22 5.22
CA GLY A 114 -4.15 -3.21 5.46
C GLY A 114 -3.62 -4.62 5.68
N SER A 115 -4.56 -5.55 5.83
CA SER A 115 -4.26 -6.96 5.98
C SER A 115 -5.25 -7.82 5.18
N TYR A 116 -4.74 -8.90 4.62
CA TYR A 116 -5.45 -9.88 3.82
C TYR A 116 -5.30 -11.26 4.46
N GLN A 117 -6.43 -11.92 4.73
CA GLN A 117 -6.48 -13.27 5.29
C GLN A 117 -7.76 -13.96 4.79
N HIS A 118 -7.77 -15.29 4.73
CA HIS A 118 -8.97 -16.06 4.36
C HIS A 118 -9.61 -15.61 3.02
N ASN A 119 -8.78 -15.33 2.01
CA ASN A 119 -9.21 -14.85 0.69
C ASN A 119 -10.04 -13.55 0.69
N ARG A 120 -9.81 -12.68 1.68
CA ARG A 120 -10.47 -11.37 1.81
C ARG A 120 -9.60 -10.31 2.49
N LEU A 121 -9.93 -9.03 2.26
CA LEU A 121 -9.35 -7.92 3.03
C LEU A 121 -9.98 -7.87 4.42
N MET A 122 -9.15 -8.04 5.44
CA MET A 122 -9.55 -7.95 6.85
C MET A 122 -9.51 -6.52 7.38
N ALA A 123 -8.53 -5.74 6.92
CA ALA A 123 -8.38 -4.34 7.22
C ALA A 123 -7.86 -3.58 5.99
N PHE A 124 -8.33 -2.35 5.81
CA PHE A 124 -7.82 -1.41 4.83
C PHE A 124 -8.07 0.01 5.36
N ARG A 125 -6.99 0.79 5.51
CA ARG A 125 -7.02 2.14 6.05
C ARG A 125 -6.24 3.07 5.14
N MET A 126 -6.92 4.09 4.65
CA MET A 126 -6.29 5.29 4.12
C MET A 126 -5.65 6.07 5.26
N LEU A 127 -4.41 6.51 5.07
CA LEU A 127 -3.67 7.32 6.03
C LEU A 127 -3.87 8.80 5.68
N THR A 128 -4.29 9.58 6.66
CA THR A 128 -4.25 11.03 6.57
C THR A 128 -2.84 11.48 6.92
N LEU A 129 -2.13 12.09 5.98
CA LEU A 129 -0.90 12.80 6.31
C LEU A 129 -1.31 13.99 7.18
N GLY A 130 -0.81 14.05 8.41
CA GLY A 130 -0.93 15.27 9.21
C GLY A 130 -0.35 16.45 8.43
N HIS A 131 -0.86 17.65 8.71
CA HIS A 131 -0.66 18.94 8.02
C HIS A 131 0.80 19.43 7.77
N ASN A 132 1.84 18.59 7.87
CA ASN A 132 3.24 19.00 7.98
C ASN A 132 4.19 18.35 6.95
N PHE A 133 3.80 18.21 5.68
CA PHE A 133 4.77 17.98 4.61
C PHE A 133 4.43 18.81 3.37
N ARG A 134 4.79 20.10 3.44
CA ARG A 134 5.14 20.87 2.25
C ARG A 134 6.65 20.70 2.05
N GLY A 135 7.02 19.94 1.02
CA GLY A 135 8.36 19.92 0.45
C GLY A 135 8.31 20.53 -0.94
#